data_AF-A0A8A6KGQ2-F1
#
_entry.id   AF-A0A8A6KGQ2-F1
#
_cell.length_a   1.000
_cell.length_b   1.000
_cell.length_c   1.000
_cell.angle_alpha   90.00
_cell.angle_beta   90.00
_cell.angle_gamma   90.00
#
_symmetry.space_group_name_H-M   'P 1'
#
loop_
_entity.id
_entity.type
_entity.pdbx_description
1 polymer ?
#
loop_
_entity_poly.entity_id
_entity_poly.type
_entity_poly.pdbx_seq_one_letter_code
_entity_poly.pdbx_strand_id
1 'polypeptide(L)'
;MNVEWTDDPHPRNSYWDLWGLPLFDIKDVGSVMYELNEARKACPNGYIRMNAFDASYGVESCVMSFIASRPSNEPGFYLDRTDGPGRQIIYSIKSYSVQANPEGSRY
;
A
#
# COMPACT_ATOMS: atom_id res chain seq x y z
N MET A 1 -0.46 -15.16 -5.63
CA MET A 1 -1.03 -13.79 -5.59
C MET A 1 -1.35 -13.45 -4.14
N ASN A 2 -1.19 -12.19 -3.73
CA ASN A 2 -1.72 -11.72 -2.44
C ASN A 2 -2.31 -10.32 -2.57
N VAL A 3 -3.16 -9.97 -1.61
CA VAL A 3 -3.85 -8.69 -1.49
C VAL A 3 -3.32 -7.98 -0.27
N GLU A 4 -3.09 -6.68 -0.37
CA GLU A 4 -2.61 -5.86 0.75
C GLU A 4 -3.33 -4.51 0.77
N TRP A 5 -3.52 -3.96 1.97
CA TRP A 5 -4.23 -2.70 2.21
C TRP A 5 -3.36 -1.69 2.97
N THR A 6 -3.55 -0.41 2.71
CA THR A 6 -3.04 0.66 3.59
C THR A 6 -3.85 1.94 3.42
N ASP A 7 -3.85 2.78 4.45
CA ASP A 7 -4.26 4.17 4.37
C ASP A 7 -3.08 5.15 4.67
N ASP A 8 -1.84 4.64 4.73
CA ASP A 8 -0.62 5.47 4.67
C ASP A 8 -0.01 5.42 3.27
N PRO A 9 -0.22 6.46 2.44
CA PRO A 9 0.28 6.48 1.07
C PRO A 9 1.78 6.80 0.96
N HIS A 10 2.50 6.97 2.08
CA HIS A 10 3.89 7.41 2.07
C HIS A 10 4.77 6.52 1.16
N PRO A 11 5.61 7.10 0.27
CA PRO A 11 6.37 6.33 -0.73
C PRO A 11 7.38 5.35 -0.14
N ARG A 12 7.66 5.45 1.16
CA ARG A 12 8.55 4.56 1.92
C ARG A 12 7.80 3.63 2.86
N ASN A 13 6.47 3.61 2.81
CA ASN A 13 5.67 2.59 3.47
C ASN A 13 5.74 1.28 2.66
N SER A 14 6.77 0.48 2.95
CA SER A 14 7.05 -0.76 2.21
C SER A 14 6.06 -1.88 2.55
N TYR A 15 5.63 -1.94 3.82
CA TYR A 15 4.80 -3.02 4.36
C TYR A 15 3.37 -2.54 4.55
N TRP A 16 2.52 -2.96 3.63
CA TRP A 16 1.08 -2.78 3.74
C TRP A 16 0.48 -3.97 4.51
N ASP A 17 -0.70 -3.79 5.06
CA ASP A 17 -1.35 -4.83 5.85
C ASP A 17 -1.79 -5.98 4.96
N LEU A 18 -1.42 -7.20 5.36
CA LEU A 18 -1.75 -8.41 4.62
C LEU A 18 -3.25 -8.71 4.75
N TRP A 19 -3.91 -8.93 3.62
CA TRP A 19 -5.23 -9.57 3.61
C TRP A 19 -5.05 -11.08 3.59
N GLY A 20 -5.09 -11.69 4.77
CA GLY A 20 -4.88 -13.12 4.95
C GLY A 20 -3.47 -13.57 4.54
N LEU A 21 -3.37 -14.80 4.04
CA LEU A 21 -2.11 -15.37 3.54
C LEU A 21 -2.03 -15.30 2.02
N PRO A 22 -0.83 -15.27 1.42
CA PRO A 22 -0.69 -15.43 -0.02
C PRO A 22 -1.34 -16.72 -0.53
N LEU A 23 -2.04 -16.60 -1.66
CA LEU A 23 -2.79 -17.67 -2.29
C LEU A 23 -1.85 -18.58 -3.10
N PHE A 24 -1.01 -19.37 -2.42
CA PHE A 24 0.04 -20.19 -3.06
C PHE A 24 -0.52 -21.36 -3.89
N ASP A 25 -1.50 -22.10 -3.36
CA ASP A 25 -2.04 -23.30 -4.01
C ASP A 25 -3.28 -23.03 -4.89
N ILE A 26 -3.73 -21.77 -4.96
CA ILE A 26 -4.92 -21.37 -5.73
C ILE A 26 -4.56 -21.28 -7.21
N LYS A 27 -5.33 -21.99 -8.03
CA LYS A 27 -5.10 -22.08 -9.49
C LYS A 27 -6.14 -21.33 -10.31
N ASP A 28 -7.27 -20.98 -9.71
CA ASP A 28 -8.35 -20.28 -10.38
C ASP A 28 -8.33 -18.77 -10.07
N VAL A 29 -8.61 -17.96 -11.09
CA VAL A 29 -8.64 -16.50 -10.97
C VAL A 29 -9.88 -16.04 -10.18
N GLY A 30 -10.94 -16.86 -10.15
CA GLY A 30 -12.18 -16.57 -9.43
C GLY A 30 -11.96 -16.38 -7.93
N SER A 31 -11.22 -17.28 -7.30
CA SER A 31 -10.83 -17.21 -5.89
C SER A 31 -9.97 -15.98 -5.57
N VAL A 32 -9.05 -15.60 -6.46
CA VAL A 32 -8.25 -14.38 -6.29
C VAL A 32 -9.14 -13.13 -6.30
N MET A 33 -10.07 -13.05 -7.27
CA MET A 33 -11.01 -11.94 -7.36
C MET A 33 -12.04 -11.93 -6.23
N TYR A 34 -12.40 -13.10 -5.70
CA TYR A 34 -13.25 -13.23 -4.53
C TYR A 34 -12.58 -12.60 -3.30
N GLU A 35 -11.34 -12.99 -2.98
CA GLU A 35 -10.59 -12.42 -1.85
C GLU A 35 -10.40 -10.91 -1.99
N LEU A 36 -10.09 -10.42 -3.20
CA LEU A 36 -10.01 -8.98 -3.47
C LEU A 36 -11.33 -8.24 -3.18
N ASN A 37 -12.47 -8.84 -3.55
CA ASN A 37 -13.78 -8.24 -3.30
C ASN A 37 -14.19 -8.31 -1.83
N GLU A 38 -13.79 -9.34 -1.09
CA GLU A 38 -13.99 -9.40 0.36
C GLU A 38 -13.12 -8.37 1.09
N ALA A 39 -11.85 -8.22 0.68
CA ALA A 39 -10.96 -7.16 1.18
C ALA A 39 -11.57 -5.77 0.97
N ARG A 40 -12.14 -5.51 -0.22
CA ARG A 40 -12.85 -4.24 -0.52
C ARG A 40 -14.04 -3.95 0.38
N LYS A 41 -14.71 -4.99 0.91
CA LYS A 41 -15.87 -4.83 1.80
C LYS A 41 -15.44 -4.63 3.26
N ALA A 42 -14.36 -5.28 3.68
CA ALA A 42 -13.94 -5.32 5.08
C ALA A 42 -12.93 -4.23 5.45
N CYS A 43 -12.02 -3.87 4.54
CA CYS A 43 -11.00 -2.86 4.80
C CYS A 43 -11.61 -1.45 4.83
N PRO A 44 -11.13 -0.55 5.72
CA PRO A 44 -11.49 0.85 5.70
C PRO A 44 -11.14 1.55 4.38
N ASN A 45 -11.66 2.77 4.19
CA ASN A 45 -11.35 3.57 3.01
C ASN A 45 -9.83 3.81 2.92
N GLY A 46 -9.24 3.53 1.76
CA GLY A 46 -7.80 3.46 1.60
C GLY A 46 -7.38 2.85 0.26
N TYR A 47 -6.15 2.39 0.21
CA TYR A 47 -5.56 1.73 -0.95
C TYR A 47 -5.58 0.22 -0.78
N ILE A 48 -5.86 -0.48 -1.88
CA ILE A 48 -5.65 -1.94 -1.98
C ILE A 48 -4.73 -2.18 -3.16
N ARG A 49 -3.67 -2.97 -2.98
CA ARG A 49 -2.78 -3.42 -4.05
C ARG A 49 -2.85 -4.92 -4.25
N MET A 50 -2.62 -5.32 -5.49
CA MET A 50 -2.50 -6.70 -5.94
C MET A 50 -1.04 -7.00 -6.23
N ASN A 51 -0.54 -8.09 -5.65
CA ASN A 51 0.85 -8.49 -5.75
C ASN A 51 0.99 -9.91 -6.32
N ALA A 52 1.99 -10.11 -7.19
CA ALA A 52 2.40 -11.41 -7.71
C ALA A 52 3.85 -11.70 -7.31
N PHE A 53 4.03 -12.77 -6.55
CA PHE A 53 5.33 -13.23 -6.08
C PHE A 53 5.80 -14.43 -6.91
N ASP A 54 7.07 -14.42 -7.32
CA ASP A 54 7.73 -15.53 -7.99
C ASP A 54 8.78 -16.12 -7.05
N ALA A 55 8.56 -17.39 -6.67
CA ALA A 55 9.43 -18.14 -5.75
C ALA A 55 10.53 -18.93 -6.47
N SER A 56 10.67 -18.79 -7.80
CA SER A 56 11.74 -19.45 -8.54
C SER A 56 13.11 -18.92 -8.15
N TYR A 57 14.09 -19.84 -8.10
CA TYR A 57 15.47 -19.52 -7.76
C TYR A 57 16.03 -18.41 -8.65
N GLY A 58 16.58 -17.37 -8.02
CA GLY A 58 17.13 -16.19 -8.71
C GLY A 58 16.13 -15.04 -8.90
N VAL A 59 14.82 -15.28 -8.67
CA VAL A 59 13.82 -14.21 -8.60
C VAL A 59 13.43 -13.93 -7.15
N GLU A 60 12.83 -14.91 -6.46
CA GLU A 60 12.47 -14.87 -5.03
C GLU A 60 11.87 -13.54 -4.56
N SER A 61 11.03 -12.92 -5.40
CA SER A 61 10.58 -11.53 -5.23
C SER A 61 9.21 -11.26 -5.86
N CYS A 62 8.66 -10.09 -5.55
CA CYS A 62 7.48 -9.56 -6.22
C CYS A 62 7.83 -9.12 -7.63
N VAL A 63 7.17 -9.70 -8.63
CA VAL A 63 7.39 -9.41 -10.06
C VAL A 63 6.30 -8.52 -10.66
N MET A 64 5.19 -8.32 -9.94
CA MET A 64 4.11 -7.42 -10.35
C MET A 64 3.39 -6.86 -9.12
N SER A 65 3.23 -5.54 -9.08
CA SER A 65 2.44 -4.84 -8.07
C SER A 65 1.68 -3.68 -8.70
N PHE A 66 0.37 -3.61 -8.48
CA PHE A 66 -0.48 -2.52 -8.96
C PHE A 66 -1.65 -2.22 -8.02
N ILE A 67 -2.15 -0.99 -8.08
CA ILE A 67 -3.27 -0.53 -7.25
C ILE A 67 -4.59 -1.04 -7.85
N ALA A 68 -5.40 -1.72 -7.02
CA ALA A 68 -6.74 -2.22 -7.36
C ALA A 68 -7.88 -1.35 -6.78
N SER A 69 -7.62 -0.58 -5.73
CA SER A 69 -8.56 0.38 -5.13
C SER A 69 -7.79 1.61 -4.62
N ARG A 70 -8.41 2.79 -4.71
CA ARG A 70 -7.89 4.05 -4.15
C ARG A 70 -9.01 4.86 -3.50
N PRO A 71 -8.70 5.76 -2.55
CA PRO A 71 -9.66 6.74 -2.04
C PRO A 71 -10.21 7.62 -3.17
N SER A 72 -11.44 8.12 -3.00
CA SER A 72 -12.08 9.04 -3.96
C SER A 72 -11.37 10.40 -4.04
N ASN A 73 -10.77 10.84 -2.93
CA ASN A 73 -9.96 12.04 -2.84
C ASN A 73 -8.68 11.75 -2.06
N GLU A 74 -7.53 12.00 -2.68
CA GLU A 74 -6.20 11.86 -2.06
C GLU A 74 -5.58 13.26 -1.93
N PRO A 75 -5.45 13.81 -0.71
CA PRO A 75 -4.87 15.14 -0.51
C PRO A 75 -3.36 15.19 -0.79
N GLY A 76 -2.67 14.04 -0.79
CA GLY A 76 -1.27 13.92 -1.15
C GLY A 76 -0.32 14.30 -0.02
N PHE A 77 0.76 14.99 -0.39
CA PHE A 77 1.89 15.26 0.51
C PHE A 77 2.36 16.70 0.41
N TYR A 78 3.04 17.16 1.46
CA TYR A 78 3.92 18.32 1.38
C TYR A 78 5.36 17.94 1.70
N LEU A 79 6.27 18.78 1.21
CA LEU A 79 7.70 18.62 1.43
C LEU A 79 8.16 19.53 2.56
N ASP A 80 8.38 18.94 3.72
CA ASP A 80 8.94 19.60 4.89
C ASP A 80 10.45 19.84 4.69
N ARG A 81 10.94 20.99 5.13
CA ARG A 81 12.31 21.47 4.88
C ARG A 81 12.92 21.98 6.18
N THR A 82 13.95 21.30 6.66
CA THR A 82 14.75 21.73 7.82
C THR A 82 16.13 22.18 7.35
N ASP A 83 16.62 23.31 7.84
CA ASP A 83 17.95 23.82 7.51
C ASP A 83 19.03 22.91 8.12
N GLY A 84 19.90 22.39 7.24
CA GLY A 84 21.09 21.63 7.59
C GLY A 84 22.35 22.50 7.61
N PRO A 85 23.55 21.90 7.70
CA PRO A 85 24.80 22.66 7.65
C PRO A 85 24.96 23.41 6.32
N GLY A 86 25.34 24.67 6.40
CA GLY A 86 25.57 25.53 5.24
C GLY A 86 24.29 25.84 4.46
N ARG A 87 24.15 25.26 3.25
CA ARG A 87 22.98 25.43 2.36
C ARG A 87 22.21 24.13 2.13
N GLN A 88 22.51 23.10 2.92
CA GLN A 88 21.82 21.82 2.86
C GLN A 88 20.40 21.98 3.41
N ILE A 89 19.43 21.31 2.77
CA ILE A 89 18.07 21.13 3.28
C ILE A 89 17.87 19.65 3.59
N ILE A 90 17.37 19.36 4.79
CA ILE A 90 16.96 18.02 5.21
C ILE A 90 15.46 17.91 4.93
N TYR A 91 15.08 16.97 4.08
CA TYR A 91 13.71 16.79 3.62
C TYR A 91 12.95 15.73 4.40
N SER A 92 11.67 16.00 4.67
CA SER A 92 10.71 14.98 5.12
C SER A 92 9.44 15.06 4.27
N ILE A 93 9.00 13.94 3.72
CA ILE A 93 7.71 13.84 3.02
C ILE A 93 6.65 13.59 4.08
N LYS A 94 5.60 14.43 4.10
CA LYS A 94 4.52 14.34 5.09
C LYS A 94 3.19 14.16 4.37
N SER A 95 2.48 13.09 4.69
CA SER A 95 1.13 12.84 4.17
C SER A 95 0.10 13.70 4.90
N TYR A 96 -0.81 14.33 4.16
CA TYR A 96 -1.91 15.08 4.74
C TYR A 96 -2.92 14.17 5.46
N SER A 97 -3.19 12.98 4.93
CA SER A 97 -4.17 12.04 5.51
C SER A 97 -3.68 11.46 6.84
N VAL A 98 -2.41 11.07 6.89
CA VAL A 98 -1.78 10.42 8.06
C VAL A 98 -1.56 11.38 9.23
N GLN A 99 -1.19 12.63 8.95
CA GLN A 99 -0.99 13.61 10.03
C GLN A 99 -2.30 14.07 10.68
N ALA A 100 -3.41 14.00 9.93
CA ALA A 100 -4.70 14.53 10.37
C ALA A 100 -5.47 13.53 11.24
N ASN A 101 -5.40 12.23 10.90
CA ASN A 101 -6.22 11.20 11.52
C ASN A 101 -5.44 9.89 11.78
N PRO A 102 -5.86 9.10 12.78
CA PRO A 102 -5.31 7.76 13.00
C PRO A 102 -5.69 6.79 11.87
N GLU A 103 -4.98 5.66 11.80
CA GLU A 103 -5.25 4.56 10.88
C GLU A 103 -6.71 4.08 10.96
N GLY A 104 -7.30 3.73 9.81
CA GLY A 104 -8.69 3.34 9.64
C GLY A 104 -9.66 4.53 9.56
N SER A 105 -9.20 5.76 9.77
CA SER A 105 -10.02 6.99 9.70
C SER A 105 -9.36 8.12 8.88
N ARG A 106 -8.43 7.76 7.99
CA ARG A 106 -7.65 8.73 7.19
C ARG A 106 -8.36 9.24 5.94
N TYR A 107 -9.36 8.51 5.44
CA TYR A 107 -10.11 8.81 4.22
C TYR A 107 -11.61 8.59 4.38
#